data_AF-A0AAD4XR60-F1
#
_entry.id   AF-A0AAD4XR60-F1
#
_cell.length_a   1.000
_cell.length_b   1.000
_cell.length_c   1.000
_cell.angle_alpha   90.00
_cell.angle_beta   90.00
_cell.angle_gamma   90.00
#
_symmetry.space_group_name_H-M   'P 1'
#
loop_
_entity.id
_entity.type
_entity.pdbx_description
1 polymer ?
#
loop_
_entity_poly.entity_id
_entity_poly.type
_entity_poly.pdbx_seq_one_letter_code
_entity_poly.pdbx_strand_id
1 'polypeptide(L)'
;MGTRRSHVNISLLLLLMFSILVSNASSKWLNWVTVHVQNDIEGHNVALDMHCRSNDDDLGQRTLHQGEEWHWDFRVAFPSTHFWCDFRWYDNPDYRWYNGTFDVYRASLGKHKYKDFCASNCPWSARRDGFYLYRRDRQEWQKRNEWHAE
;
A
#
# COMPACT_ATOMS: atom_id res chain seq x y z
N MET A 1 47.90 -45.71 15.49
CA MET A 1 46.49 -45.52 15.11
C MET A 1 45.98 -44.26 15.80
N GLY A 2 45.86 -43.15 15.08
CA GLY A 2 45.38 -41.87 15.63
C GLY A 2 44.12 -41.43 14.90
N THR A 3 42.97 -41.47 15.58
CA THR A 3 41.74 -40.85 15.08
C THR A 3 41.65 -39.43 15.65
N ARG A 4 42.00 -38.45 14.82
CA ARG A 4 41.87 -37.02 15.17
C ARG A 4 40.38 -36.68 15.17
N ARG A 5 39.76 -36.60 16.36
CA ARG A 5 38.39 -36.08 16.53
C ARG A 5 38.37 -34.63 16.02
N SER A 6 37.66 -34.39 14.93
CA SER A 6 37.34 -33.04 14.49
C SER A 6 36.33 -32.44 15.47
N HIS A 7 36.81 -31.63 16.40
CA HIS A 7 35.95 -30.67 17.10
C HIS A 7 35.53 -29.64 16.07
N VAL A 8 34.47 -29.93 15.31
CA VAL A 8 33.77 -28.87 14.57
C VAL A 8 33.31 -27.90 15.65
N ASN A 9 33.91 -26.71 15.68
CA ASN A 9 33.65 -25.70 16.70
C ASN A 9 32.15 -25.41 16.71
N ILE A 10 31.43 -25.95 17.69
CA ILE A 10 29.97 -25.81 17.81
C ILE A 10 29.58 -24.32 17.80
N SER A 11 30.42 -23.45 18.38
CA SER A 11 30.31 -22.00 18.29
C SER A 11 30.31 -21.46 16.85
N LEU A 12 31.17 -22.00 15.97
CA LEU A 12 31.21 -21.62 14.55
C LEU A 12 29.95 -22.07 13.82
N LEU A 13 29.44 -23.27 14.12
CA LEU A 13 28.17 -23.77 13.57
C LEU A 13 26.98 -22.91 14.00
N LEU A 14 26.93 -22.47 15.26
CA LEU A 14 25.87 -21.59 15.77
C LEU A 14 25.93 -20.18 15.14
N LEU A 15 27.12 -19.62 14.93
CA LEU A 15 27.31 -18.34 14.23
C LEU A 15 26.92 -18.42 12.74
N LEU A 16 27.21 -19.55 12.08
CA LEU A 16 26.78 -19.80 10.70
C LEU A 16 25.26 -19.96 10.59
N MET A 17 24.62 -20.66 11.54
CA MET A 17 23.16 -20.72 11.59
C MET A 17 22.52 -19.36 11.87
N PHE A 18 23.08 -18.56 12.78
CA PHE A 18 22.59 -17.21 13.06
C PHE A 18 22.75 -16.28 11.85
N SER A 19 23.86 -16.34 11.14
CA SER A 19 24.07 -15.55 9.91
C SER A 19 23.17 -15.99 8.75
N ILE A 20 22.84 -17.28 8.63
CA ILE A 20 21.84 -17.78 7.68
C ILE A 20 20.41 -17.36 8.08
N LEU A 21 20.10 -17.30 9.38
CA LEU A 21 18.83 -16.79 9.89
C LEU A 21 18.69 -15.27 9.66
N VAL A 22 19.76 -14.50 9.91
CA VAL A 22 19.79 -13.04 9.69
C VAL A 22 19.74 -12.70 8.19
N SER A 23 20.40 -13.46 7.32
CA SER A 23 20.38 -13.20 5.86
C SER A 23 19.04 -13.51 5.20
N ASN A 24 18.29 -14.50 5.71
CA ASN A 24 16.90 -14.75 5.31
C ASN A 24 15.90 -13.74 5.90
N ALA A 25 16.26 -13.07 7.00
CA ALA A 25 15.49 -11.96 7.56
C ALA A 25 15.76 -10.65 6.79
N SER A 26 17.01 -10.40 6.37
CA SER A 26 17.39 -9.17 5.68
C SER A 26 16.85 -9.07 4.25
N SER A 27 16.65 -10.21 3.56
CA SER A 27 16.09 -10.24 2.20
C SER A 27 14.57 -10.01 2.13
N LYS A 28 13.87 -9.96 3.27
CA LYS A 28 12.43 -9.68 3.35
C LYS A 28 12.07 -8.25 3.78
N TRP A 29 13.06 -7.43 4.09
CA TRP A 29 12.91 -6.10 4.74
C TRP A 29 13.14 -4.89 3.82
N LEU A 30 13.25 -5.08 2.51
CA LEU A 30 13.60 -4.01 1.56
C LEU A 30 12.63 -3.88 0.38
N ASN A 31 11.33 -4.03 0.61
CA ASN A 31 10.35 -3.72 -0.43
C ASN A 31 9.80 -2.32 -0.20
N TRP A 32 10.34 -1.36 -0.94
CA TRP A 32 9.67 -0.09 -1.16
C TRP A 32 8.31 -0.35 -1.79
N VAL A 33 7.31 0.39 -1.32
CA VAL A 33 5.95 0.34 -1.85
C VAL A 33 5.58 1.73 -2.33
N THR A 34 4.99 1.80 -3.51
CA THR A 34 4.40 3.02 -4.06
C THR A 34 2.88 2.87 -4.07
N VAL A 35 2.17 3.85 -3.53
CA VAL A 35 0.72 3.99 -3.67
C VAL A 35 0.45 5.15 -4.60
N HIS A 36 -0.42 4.93 -5.58
CA HIS A 36 -0.89 5.96 -6.51
C HIS A 36 -2.38 6.18 -6.30
N VAL A 37 -2.83 7.42 -6.35
CA VAL A 37 -4.24 7.80 -6.35
C VAL A 37 -4.46 8.73 -7.53
N GLN A 38 -5.27 8.28 -8.49
CA GLN A 38 -5.64 9.03 -9.67
C GLN A 38 -7.12 9.41 -9.64
N ASN A 39 -7.44 10.65 -10.03
CA ASN A 39 -8.81 11.11 -10.19
C ASN A 39 -9.32 10.82 -11.63
N ASP A 40 -10.02 9.70 -11.80
CA ASP A 40 -10.70 9.31 -13.04
C ASP A 40 -12.22 9.55 -12.95
N ILE A 41 -12.66 10.47 -12.09
CA ILE A 41 -14.08 10.79 -11.96
C ILE A 41 -14.50 11.61 -13.18
N GLU A 42 -15.32 11.00 -14.03
CA GLU A 42 -15.81 11.63 -15.25
C GLU A 42 -16.78 12.78 -14.95
N GLY A 43 -16.44 13.99 -15.37
CA GLY A 43 -17.33 15.14 -15.29
C GLY A 43 -16.62 16.44 -15.60
N HIS A 44 -17.39 17.52 -15.76
CA HIS A 44 -16.81 18.84 -15.99
C HIS A 44 -16.28 19.42 -14.67
N ASN A 45 -15.03 19.88 -14.64
CA ASN A 45 -14.37 20.50 -13.48
C ASN A 45 -14.47 19.69 -12.19
N VAL A 46 -14.37 18.36 -12.28
CA VAL A 46 -14.36 17.50 -11.08
C VAL A 46 -13.04 17.68 -10.34
N ALA A 47 -13.15 17.91 -9.03
CA ALA A 47 -12.04 17.98 -8.09
C ALA A 47 -12.25 16.94 -6.99
N LEU A 48 -11.24 16.11 -6.75
CA LEU A 48 -11.18 15.15 -5.67
C LEU A 48 -10.28 15.69 -4.57
N ASP A 49 -10.87 16.12 -3.48
CA ASP A 49 -10.15 16.43 -2.26
C ASP A 49 -9.78 15.13 -1.55
N MET A 50 -8.53 15.02 -1.12
CA MET A 50 -8.05 13.89 -0.34
C MET A 50 -7.16 14.34 0.81
N HIS A 51 -7.28 13.66 1.95
CA HIS A 51 -6.35 13.77 3.08
C HIS A 51 -5.87 12.37 3.46
N CYS A 52 -4.63 12.06 3.13
CA CYS A 52 -4.03 10.76 3.39
C CYS A 52 -3.12 10.80 4.61
N ARG A 53 -3.15 9.73 5.40
CA ARG A 53 -2.38 9.61 6.64
C ARG A 53 -2.06 8.14 6.93
N SER A 54 -1.04 7.95 7.75
CA SER A 54 -0.68 6.66 8.35
C SER A 54 -0.81 6.74 9.87
N ASN A 55 -0.45 5.65 10.56
CA ASN A 55 -0.35 5.70 12.02
C ASN A 55 0.77 6.62 12.52
N ASP A 56 1.80 6.84 11.70
CA ASP A 56 3.04 7.50 12.09
C ASP A 56 3.23 8.87 11.43
N ASP A 57 2.60 9.10 10.27
CA ASP A 57 2.82 10.27 9.42
C ASP A 57 1.49 10.81 8.86
N ASP A 58 1.39 12.14 8.76
CA ASP A 58 0.35 12.82 7.99
C ASP A 58 0.93 13.24 6.63
N LEU A 59 0.34 12.75 5.53
CA LEU A 59 0.81 13.09 4.18
C LEU A 59 0.17 14.39 3.64
N GLY A 60 -0.76 14.96 4.40
CA GLY A 60 -1.43 16.23 4.14
C GLY A 60 -2.66 16.13 3.26
N GLN A 61 -3.29 17.29 3.08
CA GLN A 61 -4.43 17.49 2.20
C GLN A 61 -3.98 17.89 0.80
N ARG A 62 -4.67 17.36 -0.21
CA ARG A 62 -4.45 17.64 -1.63
C ARG A 62 -5.77 17.66 -2.38
N THR A 63 -5.81 18.39 -3.47
CA THR A 63 -6.92 18.37 -4.43
C THR A 63 -6.38 17.88 -5.75
N LEU A 64 -7.01 16.86 -6.33
CA LEU A 64 -6.71 16.35 -7.66
C LEU A 64 -7.81 16.77 -8.62
N HIS A 65 -7.45 17.48 -9.69
CA HIS A 65 -8.33 17.68 -10.82
C HIS A 65 -8.46 16.41 -11.67
N GLN A 66 -9.46 16.36 -12.55
CA GLN A 66 -9.69 15.22 -13.43
C GLN A 66 -8.42 14.87 -14.23
N GLY A 67 -8.01 13.60 -14.17
CA GLY A 67 -6.82 13.05 -14.81
C GLY A 67 -5.52 13.25 -14.02
N GLU A 68 -5.53 13.99 -12.92
CA GLU A 68 -4.36 14.14 -12.06
C GLU A 68 -4.15 12.92 -11.16
N GLU A 69 -2.87 12.61 -10.92
CA GLU A 69 -2.43 11.56 -10.01
C GLU A 69 -1.52 12.15 -8.94
N TRP A 70 -1.62 11.61 -7.73
CA TRP A 70 -0.60 11.77 -6.72
C TRP A 70 -0.15 10.42 -6.19
N HIS A 71 1.15 10.31 -5.90
CA HIS A 71 1.76 9.11 -5.38
C HIS A 71 2.77 9.41 -4.27
N TRP A 72 3.05 8.40 -3.47
CA TRP A 72 4.10 8.44 -2.46
C TRP A 72 4.73 7.07 -2.27
N ASP A 73 6.00 7.10 -1.88
CA ASP A 73 6.83 5.94 -1.64
C ASP A 73 7.10 5.79 -0.15
N PHE A 74 7.05 4.55 0.34
CA PHE A 74 7.38 4.25 1.72
C PHE A 74 7.99 2.87 1.85
N ARG A 75 8.62 2.64 3.00
CA ARG A 75 9.08 1.31 3.41
C ARG A 75 8.07 0.71 4.37
N VAL A 76 7.77 -0.57 4.19
CA VAL A 76 6.94 -1.30 5.14
C VAL A 76 7.70 -1.41 6.46
N ALA A 77 7.18 -0.77 7.50
CA ALA A 77 7.71 -0.80 8.85
C ALA A 77 7.16 -1.98 9.65
N PHE A 78 7.94 -2.42 10.65
CA PHE A 78 7.50 -3.39 11.66
C PHE A 78 6.92 -2.64 12.87
N PRO A 79 5.83 -3.11 13.50
CA PRO A 79 5.12 -4.38 13.25
C PRO A 79 4.02 -4.30 12.17
N SER A 80 3.63 -3.10 11.76
CA SER A 80 2.61 -2.87 10.73
C SER A 80 2.79 -1.52 10.04
N THR A 81 2.23 -1.40 8.84
CA THR A 81 2.10 -0.16 8.09
C THR A 81 0.69 -0.06 7.54
N HIS A 82 0.03 1.07 7.78
CA HIS A 82 -1.35 1.28 7.37
C HIS A 82 -1.48 2.71 6.89
N PHE A 83 -1.93 2.88 5.65
CA PHE A 83 -2.33 4.16 5.09
C PHE A 83 -3.83 4.12 4.77
N TRP A 84 -4.52 5.19 5.15
CA TRP A 84 -5.90 5.45 4.76
C TRP A 84 -6.03 6.91 4.33
N CYS A 85 -7.06 7.17 3.54
CA CYS A 85 -7.34 8.50 3.02
C CYS A 85 -8.82 8.80 3.18
N ASP A 86 -9.11 10.05 3.55
CA ASP A 86 -10.43 10.62 3.47
C ASP A 86 -10.56 11.32 2.12
N PHE A 87 -11.66 11.09 1.42
CA PHE A 87 -11.93 11.61 0.10
C PHE A 87 -13.23 12.38 0.08
N ARG A 88 -13.29 13.44 -0.73
CA ARG A 88 -14.51 14.19 -0.97
C ARG A 88 -14.50 14.79 -2.37
N TRP A 89 -15.64 14.72 -3.06
CA TRP A 89 -15.80 15.34 -4.37
C TRP A 89 -17.26 15.76 -4.59
N TYR A 90 -17.47 16.72 -5.48
CA TYR A 90 -18.80 17.23 -5.82
C TYR A 90 -19.21 16.76 -7.22
N ASP A 91 -20.39 16.17 -7.32
CA ASP A 91 -21.00 15.79 -8.60
C ASP A 91 -21.86 16.94 -9.12
N ASN A 92 -21.38 17.60 -10.18
CA ASN A 92 -22.08 18.71 -10.82
C ASN A 92 -23.45 18.28 -11.39
N PRO A 93 -23.55 17.21 -12.19
CA PRO A 93 -24.84 16.66 -12.64
C PRO A 93 -25.84 16.32 -11.54
N ASP A 94 -25.40 15.67 -10.46
CA ASP A 94 -26.30 15.19 -9.39
C ASP A 94 -26.49 16.20 -8.25
N TYR A 95 -25.80 17.36 -8.35
CA TYR A 95 -25.78 18.45 -7.36
C TYR A 95 -25.54 17.96 -5.93
N ARG A 96 -24.60 17.02 -5.75
CA ARG A 96 -24.40 16.33 -4.48
C ARG A 96 -22.92 16.12 -4.16
N TRP A 97 -22.61 16.14 -2.87
CA TRP A 97 -21.31 15.75 -2.35
C TRP A 97 -21.24 14.25 -2.12
N TYR A 98 -20.08 13.69 -2.47
CA TYR A 98 -19.71 12.32 -2.20
C TYR A 98 -18.46 12.30 -1.34
N ASN A 99 -18.40 11.36 -0.40
CA ASN A 99 -17.23 11.17 0.46
C ASN A 99 -16.93 9.69 0.72
N GLY A 100 -15.76 9.43 1.31
CA GLY A 100 -15.41 8.11 1.81
C GLY A 100 -14.04 8.06 2.47
N THR A 101 -13.90 7.20 3.48
CA THR A 101 -12.62 6.91 4.15
C THR A 101 -12.16 5.52 3.77
N PHE A 102 -11.08 5.42 2.98
CA PHE A 102 -10.65 4.14 2.41
C PHE A 102 -9.21 3.77 2.78
N ASP A 103 -9.02 2.47 3.05
CA ASP A 103 -7.69 1.89 3.19
C ASP A 103 -6.99 1.81 1.83
N VAL A 104 -5.92 2.59 1.63
CA VAL A 104 -5.11 2.53 0.39
C VAL A 104 -3.91 1.59 0.52
N TYR A 105 -3.45 1.31 1.75
CA TYR A 105 -2.44 0.30 2.02
C TYR A 105 -2.58 -0.29 3.43
N ARG A 106 -2.44 -1.61 3.60
CA ARG A 106 -2.39 -2.24 4.94
C ARG A 106 -1.52 -3.50 4.96
N ALA A 107 -0.51 -3.49 5.83
CA ALA A 107 0.38 -4.60 6.11
C ALA A 107 0.60 -4.76 7.63
N SER A 108 0.59 -5.99 8.11
CA SER A 108 0.95 -6.37 9.48
C SER A 108 1.59 -7.76 9.50
N LEU A 109 2.10 -8.19 10.66
CA LEU A 109 2.70 -9.52 10.87
C LEU A 109 1.93 -10.65 10.16
N GLY A 110 2.51 -11.17 9.08
CA GLY A 110 1.97 -12.29 8.30
C GLY A 110 0.77 -11.96 7.39
N LYS A 111 0.27 -10.72 7.37
CA LYS A 111 -0.88 -10.31 6.56
C LYS A 111 -0.58 -9.03 5.80
N HIS A 112 -0.59 -9.12 4.47
CA HIS A 112 -0.48 -7.95 3.60
C HIS A 112 -1.71 -7.85 2.73
N LYS A 113 -2.66 -6.98 3.09
CA LYS A 113 -4.02 -6.92 2.52
C LYS A 113 -4.02 -6.83 1.00
N TYR A 114 -3.07 -6.07 0.43
CA TYR A 114 -3.02 -5.79 -1.01
C TYR A 114 -1.81 -6.36 -1.75
N LYS A 115 -0.87 -6.99 -1.04
CA LYS A 115 0.37 -7.49 -1.65
C LYS A 115 0.12 -8.50 -2.76
N ASP A 116 -0.88 -9.36 -2.61
CA ASP A 116 -1.22 -10.36 -3.63
C ASP A 116 -1.90 -9.74 -4.86
N PHE A 117 -2.39 -8.50 -4.75
CA PHE A 117 -3.08 -7.80 -5.84
C PHE A 117 -2.17 -6.82 -6.59
N CYS A 118 -1.35 -6.06 -5.86
CA CYS A 118 -0.54 -4.98 -6.44
C CYS A 118 0.98 -5.13 -6.19
N ALA A 119 1.42 -6.16 -5.46
CA ALA A 119 2.82 -6.36 -5.06
C ALA A 119 3.38 -5.13 -4.32
N SER A 120 4.26 -4.36 -4.98
CA SER A 120 4.92 -3.15 -4.47
C SER A 120 4.46 -1.86 -5.15
N ASN A 121 3.56 -1.92 -6.12
CA ASN A 121 3.04 -0.73 -6.79
C ASN A 121 1.52 -0.88 -6.88
N CYS A 122 0.80 -0.06 -6.10
CA CYS A 122 -0.63 -0.14 -5.87
C CYS A 122 -1.36 1.06 -6.49
N PRO A 123 -1.87 0.92 -7.73
CA PRO A 123 -2.59 1.98 -8.42
C PRO A 123 -4.04 1.99 -7.98
N TRP A 124 -4.50 3.16 -7.54
CA TRP A 124 -5.90 3.42 -7.24
C TRP A 124 -6.50 4.43 -8.22
N SER A 125 -7.73 4.17 -8.62
CA SER A 125 -8.51 5.00 -9.55
C SER A 125 -9.82 5.36 -8.87
N ALA A 126 -10.02 6.65 -8.60
CA ALA A 126 -11.29 7.20 -8.16
C ALA A 126 -12.19 7.43 -9.38
N ARG A 127 -13.37 6.82 -9.39
CA ARG A 127 -14.34 6.90 -10.49
C ARG A 127 -15.70 7.30 -9.93
N ARG A 128 -16.64 7.72 -10.79
CA ARG A 128 -17.97 8.20 -10.33
C ARG A 128 -18.67 7.22 -9.39
N ASP A 129 -18.58 5.92 -9.66
CA ASP A 129 -19.32 4.92 -8.90
C ASP A 129 -18.54 4.32 -7.73
N GLY A 130 -17.23 4.55 -7.63
CA GLY A 130 -16.44 4.10 -6.48
C GLY A 130 -14.94 4.18 -6.68
N PHE A 131 -14.22 3.49 -5.80
CA PHE A 131 -12.77 3.51 -5.73
C PHE A 131 -12.18 2.14 -6.07
N TYR A 132 -11.27 2.11 -7.03
CA TYR A 132 -10.81 0.90 -7.69
C TYR A 132 -9.32 0.67 -7.44
N LEU A 133 -8.94 -0.57 -7.15
CA LEU A 133 -7.55 -1.02 -7.12
C LEU A 133 -7.25 -1.79 -8.41
N TYR A 134 -6.17 -1.44 -9.09
CA TYR A 134 -5.69 -2.26 -10.20
C TYR A 134 -5.06 -3.55 -9.69
N ARG A 135 -5.60 -4.68 -10.15
CA ARG A 135 -5.09 -6.02 -9.88
C ARG A 135 -4.09 -6.42 -10.93
N ARG A 136 -2.82 -6.50 -10.55
CA ARG A 136 -1.75 -6.93 -11.45
C ARG A 136 -1.83 -8.41 -11.80
N ASP A 137 -2.33 -9.23 -10.90
CA ASP A 137 -2.46 -10.68 -11.09
C ASP A 137 -3.53 -11.06 -12.13
N ARG A 138 -4.52 -10.19 -12.34
CA ARG A 138 -5.62 -10.37 -13.31
C ARG A 138 -5.65 -9.34 -14.42
N GLN A 139 -4.81 -8.33 -14.33
CA GLN A 139 -4.76 -7.19 -15.24
C GLN A 139 -6.09 -6.42 -15.34
N GLU A 140 -6.81 -6.29 -14.23
CA GLU A 140 -8.16 -5.69 -14.20
C GLU A 140 -8.31 -4.66 -13.08
N TRP A 141 -9.19 -3.69 -13.26
CA TRP A 141 -9.61 -2.78 -12.19
C TRP A 141 -10.70 -3.44 -11.35
N GLN A 142 -10.47 -3.59 -10.05
CA GLN A 142 -11.47 -4.13 -9.13
C GLN A 142 -11.97 -3.04 -8.18
N LYS A 143 -13.30 -2.83 -8.16
CA LYS A 143 -13.96 -1.94 -7.20
C LYS A 143 -13.72 -2.47 -5.79
N ARG A 144 -13.24 -1.59 -4.89
CA ARG A 144 -12.98 -1.93 -3.48
C ARG A 144 -13.91 -1.21 -2.53
N ASN A 145 -14.32 0.00 -2.90
CA ASN A 145 -15.14 0.85 -2.06
C ASN A 145 -16.17 1.59 -2.91
N GLU A 146 -17.30 1.90 -2.29
CA GLU A 146 -18.35 2.75 -2.84
C GLU A 146 -18.32 4.09 -2.12
N TRP A 147 -18.73 5.14 -2.82
CA TRP A 147 -18.88 6.46 -2.22
C TRP A 147 -20.13 6.51 -1.34
N HIS A 148 -20.05 7.31 -0.29
CA HIS A 148 -21.23 7.72 0.47
C HIS A 148 -21.71 9.06 -0.05
N ALA A 149 -22.99 9.12 -0.39
CA ALA A 149 -23.68 10.36 -0.74
C ALA A 149 -24.02 11.12 0.55
N GLU A 150 -23.68 12.42 0.58
CA GLU A 150 -24.14 13.36 1.63
C GLU A 150 -25.61 13.77 1.43
#